data_AF-A0A2V6FI32-F1
#
_entry.id   AF-A0A2V6FI32-F1
#
_cell.length_a   1.000
_cell.length_b   1.000
_cell.length_c   1.000
_cell.angle_alpha   90.00
_cell.angle_beta   90.00
_cell.angle_gamma   90.00
#
_symmetry.space_group_name_H-M   'P 1'
#
loop_
_entity.id
_entity.type
_entity.pdbx_description
1 polymer ?
#
loop_
_entity_poly.entity_id
_entity_poly.type
_entity_poly.pdbx_seq_one_letter_code
_entity_poly.pdbx_strand_id
1 'polypeptide(L)'
;TIWKARFDYGRKDYFLGNHPLWQVFRVSFQMMKRPYVMGGLALLAGYFYSFASRMERPVAAELLKFHRQEQLKRLKHLFVHFLKTGRLRLQR
;
A
#
# COMPACT_ATOMS: atom_id res chain seq x y z
N THR A 1 -11.83 0.53 18.78
CA THR A 1 -12.36 1.44 17.74
C THR A 1 -11.82 1.05 16.38
N ILE A 2 -12.66 1.11 15.32
CA ILE A 2 -12.30 0.73 13.94
C ILE A 2 -11.03 1.45 13.44
N TRP A 3 -10.85 2.70 13.87
CA TRP A 3 -9.69 3.54 13.54
C TRP A 3 -8.36 2.99 14.05
N LYS A 4 -8.31 2.54 15.30
CA LYS A 4 -7.11 1.93 15.89
C LYS A 4 -6.73 0.65 15.15
N ALA A 5 -7.72 -0.18 14.83
CA ALA A 5 -7.50 -1.40 14.05
C ALA A 5 -6.92 -1.10 12.66
N ARG A 6 -7.38 -0.04 11.97
CA ARG A 6 -6.84 0.38 10.67
C ARG A 6 -5.41 0.92 10.78
N PHE A 7 -5.12 1.69 11.82
CA PHE A 7 -3.78 2.20 12.11
C PHE A 7 -2.80 1.06 12.38
N ASP A 8 -3.16 0.11 13.25
CA ASP A 8 -2.34 -1.07 13.53
C ASP A 8 -2.14 -1.94 12.27
N TYR A 9 -3.15 -1.98 11.39
CA TYR A 9 -3.02 -2.62 10.08
C TYR A 9 -1.96 -1.95 9.21
N GLY A 10 -1.92 -0.61 9.19
CA GLY A 10 -0.88 0.16 8.50
C GLY A 10 0.53 -0.12 9.03
N ARG A 11 0.66 -0.27 10.35
CA ARG A 11 1.93 -0.66 10.98
C ARG A 11 2.37 -2.07 10.59
N LYS A 12 1.45 -3.03 10.55
CA LYS A 12 1.72 -4.39 10.07
C LYS A 12 2.15 -4.41 8.61
N ASP A 13 1.49 -3.61 7.78
CA ASP A 13 1.83 -3.47 6.37
C ASP A 13 3.27 -2.96 6.15
N TYR A 14 3.76 -2.08 7.03
CA TYR A 14 5.15 -1.64 7.04
C TYR A 14 6.12 -2.76 7.45
N PHE A 15 5.76 -3.49 8.51
CA PHE A 15 6.54 -4.61 9.04
C PHE A 15 6.72 -5.73 8.00
N LEU A 16 5.70 -5.98 7.19
CA LEU A 16 5.74 -6.93 6.07
C LEU A 16 6.62 -6.46 4.89
N GLY A 17 7.10 -5.21 4.91
CA GLY A 17 8.07 -4.72 3.93
C GLY A 17 7.48 -4.09 2.67
N ASN A 18 6.19 -3.78 2.65
CA ASN A 18 5.56 -3.12 1.51
C ASN A 18 6.23 -1.77 1.16
N HIS A 19 6.18 -1.38 -0.12
CA HIS A 19 6.71 -0.10 -0.58
C HIS A 19 5.76 1.07 -0.23
N PRO A 20 6.26 2.24 0.22
CA PRO A 20 5.40 3.39 0.57
C PRO A 20 4.49 3.84 -0.58
N LEU A 21 5.07 3.97 -1.77
CA LEU A 21 4.30 4.29 -2.98
C LEU A 21 3.23 3.23 -3.27
N TRP A 22 3.53 1.95 -3.08
CA TRP A 22 2.54 0.90 -3.29
C TRP A 22 1.36 1.04 -2.31
N GLN A 23 1.61 1.31 -1.03
CA GLN A 23 0.56 1.57 -0.05
C GLN A 23 -0.34 2.74 -0.47
N VAL A 24 0.28 3.88 -0.84
CA VAL A 24 -0.46 5.08 -1.26
C VAL A 24 -1.33 4.78 -2.47
N PHE A 25 -0.77 4.19 -3.52
CA PHE A 25 -1.55 3.85 -4.72
C PHE A 25 -2.64 2.83 -4.43
N ARG A 26 -2.34 1.76 -3.68
CA ARG A 26 -3.33 0.73 -3.31
C ARG A 26 -4.51 1.34 -2.57
N VAL A 27 -4.22 2.19 -1.58
CA VAL A 27 -5.25 2.87 -0.78
C VAL A 27 -6.03 3.85 -1.64
N SER A 28 -5.37 4.67 -2.46
CA SER A 28 -6.03 5.59 -3.40
C SER A 28 -6.94 4.87 -4.40
N PHE A 29 -6.48 3.76 -4.98
CA PHE A 29 -7.30 2.92 -5.87
C PHE A 29 -8.48 2.28 -5.15
N GLN A 30 -8.27 1.81 -3.92
CA GLN A 30 -9.35 1.27 -3.10
C GLN A 30 -10.37 2.37 -2.73
N MET A 31 -9.91 3.60 -2.54
CA MET A 31 -10.74 4.78 -2.25
C MET A 31 -11.50 5.30 -3.47
N MET A 32 -11.01 5.07 -4.70
CA MET A 32 -11.75 5.38 -5.93
C MET A 32 -13.03 4.54 -6.09
N LYS A 33 -13.17 3.40 -5.40
CA LYS A 33 -14.47 2.72 -5.23
C LYS A 33 -15.07 3.12 -3.88
N ARG A 34 -16.25 3.78 -3.89
CA ARG A 34 -17.01 4.06 -2.66
C ARG A 34 -17.27 2.74 -1.89
N PRO A 35 -17.22 2.70 -0.54
CA PRO A 35 -17.23 3.81 0.42
C PRO A 35 -16.22 3.65 1.60
N TYR A 36 -14.92 3.99 1.52
CA TYR A 36 -14.02 3.94 2.71
C TYR A 36 -12.83 4.93 2.69
N VAL A 37 -13.05 6.20 2.30
CA VAL A 37 -12.01 7.25 2.27
C VAL A 37 -11.28 7.36 3.62
N MET A 38 -12.04 7.38 4.71
CA MET A 38 -11.47 7.61 6.04
C MET A 38 -10.68 6.41 6.59
N GLY A 39 -11.08 5.18 6.25
CA GLY A 39 -10.37 3.96 6.67
C GLY A 39 -9.01 3.82 5.97
N GLY A 40 -8.90 4.30 4.73
CA GLY A 40 -7.65 4.38 3.99
C GLY A 40 -6.64 5.35 4.61
N LEU A 41 -7.12 6.52 5.04
CA LEU A 41 -6.28 7.53 5.70
C LEU A 41 -5.70 7.04 7.03
N ALA A 42 -6.50 6.36 7.86
CA ALA A 42 -6.02 5.78 9.11
C ALA A 42 -4.95 4.70 8.90
N LEU A 43 -5.09 3.90 7.83
CA LEU A 43 -4.11 2.89 7.44
C LEU A 43 -2.81 3.52 6.95
N LEU A 44 -2.89 4.55 6.09
CA LEU A 44 -1.72 5.31 5.64
C LEU A 44 -1.00 5.97 6.82
N ALA A 45 -1.73 6.57 7.76
CA ALA A 45 -1.14 7.17 8.95
C ALA A 45 -0.32 6.17 9.76
N GLY A 46 -0.84 4.95 9.98
CA GLY A 46 -0.10 3.87 10.66
C GLY A 46 1.15 3.42 9.91
N TYR A 47 1.08 3.36 8.58
CA TYR A 47 2.22 3.02 7.73
C TYR A 47 3.32 4.10 7.78
N PHE A 48 2.94 5.37 7.58
CA PHE A 48 3.89 6.49 7.59
C PHE A 48 4.51 6.70 8.96
N TYR A 49 3.75 6.48 10.04
CA TYR A 49 4.28 6.50 11.40
C TYR A 49 5.39 5.46 11.59
N SER A 50 5.16 4.20 11.19
CA SER A 50 6.19 3.15 11.24
C SER A 50 7.36 3.42 10.30
N PHE A 51 7.11 4.09 9.16
CA PHE A 51 8.15 4.51 8.22
C PHE A 51 9.06 5.58 8.80
N ALA A 52 8.49 6.64 9.36
CA ALA A 52 9.23 7.70 10.03
C ALA A 52 9.98 7.18 11.26
N SER A 53 9.36 6.25 12.01
CA SER A 53 9.97 5.61 13.17
C SER A 53 11.06 4.60 12.83
N ARG A 54 11.32 4.32 11.54
CA ARG A 54 12.30 3.33 11.06
C ARG A 54 12.23 2.00 11.82
N MET A 55 11.00 1.52 12.06
CA MET A 55 10.78 0.29 12.82
C MET A 55 11.58 -0.87 12.24
N GLU A 56 12.25 -1.65 13.09
CA GLU A 56 13.04 -2.79 12.66
C GLU A 56 12.16 -3.77 11.88
N ARG A 57 12.67 -4.19 10.71
CA ARG A 57 11.98 -5.09 9.80
C ARG A 57 12.65 -6.46 9.90
N PRO A 58 11.91 -7.53 10.20
CA PRO A 58 12.48 -8.89 10.28
C PRO A 58 12.78 -9.48 8.90
N VAL A 59 12.36 -8.82 7.83
CA VAL A 59 12.50 -9.32 6.45
C VAL A 59 13.88 -8.96 5.90
N ALA A 60 14.57 -9.94 5.31
CA ALA A 60 15.86 -9.73 4.66
C ALA A 60 15.79 -8.63 3.60
N ALA A 61 16.77 -7.72 3.60
CA ALA A 61 16.80 -6.54 2.74
C ALA A 61 16.74 -6.88 1.24
N GLU A 62 17.32 -8.01 0.84
CA GLU A 62 17.34 -8.49 -0.54
C GLU A 62 15.95 -8.92 -1.03
N LEU A 63 15.23 -9.71 -0.22
CA LEU A 63 13.86 -10.12 -0.51
C LEU A 63 12.92 -8.91 -0.58
N LEU A 64 13.14 -7.94 0.31
CA LEU A 64 12.46 -6.65 0.33
C LEU A 64 12.67 -5.87 -0.97
N LYS A 65 13.91 -5.82 -1.47
CA LYS A 65 14.25 -5.12 -2.73
C LYS A 65 13.57 -5.78 -3.93
N PHE A 66 13.62 -7.11 -4.02
CA PHE A 66 12.93 -7.87 -5.07
C PHE A 66 11.41 -7.61 -5.05
N HIS A 67 10.79 -7.75 -3.87
CA HIS A 67 9.36 -7.56 -3.70
C HIS A 67 8.91 -6.14 -4.08
N ARG A 68 9.67 -5.11 -3.68
CA ARG A 68 9.40 -3.71 -4.02
C ARG A 68 9.50 -3.46 -5.53
N GLN A 69 10.48 -4.04 -6.21
CA GLN A 69 10.59 -3.92 -7.67
C GLN A 69 9.39 -4.56 -8.38
N GLU A 70 8.93 -5.71 -7.90
CA GLU A 70 7.75 -6.38 -8.44
C GLU A 70 6.47 -5.57 -8.22
N GLN A 71 6.30 -4.99 -7.02
CA GLN A 71 5.20 -4.08 -6.71
C GLN A 71 5.16 -2.87 -7.67
N LEU A 72 6.33 -2.24 -7.92
CA LEU A 72 6.42 -1.10 -8.84
C LEU A 72 6.16 -1.50 -10.30
N LYS A 73 6.61 -2.67 -10.74
CA LYS A 73 6.29 -3.21 -12.08
C LYS A 73 4.78 -3.42 -12.26
N ARG A 74 4.12 -4.04 -11.28
CA ARG A 74 2.66 -4.23 -11.27
C ARG A 74 1.93 -2.89 -11.27
N LEU A 75 2.40 -1.93 -10.47
CA LEU A 75 1.83 -0.59 -10.41
C LEU A 75 1.92 0.12 -11.77
N LYS A 76 3.08 0.06 -12.43
CA LYS A 76 3.28 0.62 -13.78
C LYS A 76 2.32 -0.01 -14.78
N HIS A 77 2.15 -1.33 -14.73
CA HIS A 77 1.23 -2.04 -15.63
C HIS A 77 -0.23 -1.62 -15.40
N LEU A 78 -0.67 -1.54 -14.14
CA LEU A 78 -2.02 -1.08 -13.79
C LEU A 78 -2.27 0.36 -14.22
N PHE A 79 -1.30 1.25 -14.05
CA PHE A 79 -1.39 2.65 -14.45
C PHE A 79 -1.49 2.81 -15.96
N VAL A 80 -0.61 2.12 -16.72
CA VAL A 80 -0.66 2.12 -18.19
C VAL A 80 -1.97 1.54 -18.70
N HIS A 81 -2.46 0.45 -18.11
CA HIS A 81 -3.75 -0.14 -18.48
C HIS A 81 -4.91 0.81 -18.19
N PHE A 82 -4.92 1.46 -17.01
CA PHE A 82 -5.92 2.45 -16.64
C PHE A 82 -5.98 3.61 -17.63
N LEU A 83 -4.81 4.20 -17.96
CA LEU A 83 -4.73 5.28 -18.95
C LEU A 83 -5.22 4.85 -20.34
N LYS A 84 -4.96 3.60 -20.75
CA LYS A 84 -5.36 3.09 -22.07
C LYS A 84 -6.84 2.74 -22.19
N THR A 85 -7.48 2.29 -21.11
CA THR A 85 -8.84 1.68 -21.21
C THR A 85 -9.90 2.41 -20.39
N GLY A 86 -9.53 3.31 -19.49
CA GLY A 86 -10.43 3.93 -18.52
C GLY A 86 -11.09 2.92 -17.55
N ARG A 87 -10.71 1.63 -17.60
CA ARG A 87 -11.28 0.54 -16.81
C ARG A 87 -10.17 -0.21 -16.08
N LEU A 88 -10.24 -0.22 -14.75
CA LEU A 88 -9.33 -1.01 -13.91
C LEU A 88 -9.83 -2.45 -13.84
N ARG A 89 -9.16 -3.38 -14.55
CA ARG A 89 -9.31 -4.82 -14.33
C ARG A 89 -8.25 -5.25 -13.30
N LEU A 90 -8.66 -5.35 -12.04
CA LEU A 90 -7.86 -6.04 -11.02
C LEU A 90 -8.00 -7.54 -11.28
N GLN A 91 -6.96 -8.17 -11.82
CA GLN A 91 -6.82 -9.61 -11.78
C GLN A 91 -6.72 -10.02 -10.30
N ARG A 92 -7.66 -10.84 -9.83
CA ARG A 92 -7.69 -11.40 -8.48
C ARG A 92 -6.55 -12.39 -8.28
#